data_AF-A0A4Q4WH21-F1
#
_entry.id   AF-A0A4Q4WH21-F1
#
_cell.length_a   1.000
_cell.length_b   1.000
_cell.length_c   1.000
_cell.angle_alpha   90.00
_cell.angle_beta   90.00
_cell.angle_gamma   90.00
#
_symmetry.space_group_name_H-M   'P 1'
#
loop_
_entity.id
_entity.type
_entity.pdbx_description
1 polymer ?
#
loop_
_entity_poly.entity_id
_entity_poly.type
_entity_poly.pdbx_seq_one_letter_code
_entity_poly.pdbx_strand_id
1 'polypeptide(L)'
;MAPIMYDLGSANGLGIHRPSSRWTAEIHPREREVSDEVNGYFLEHWPFPNEKARKKFVASGFPRATCFTFPRALDDRIHFVCRLLTLLFLVDDILEDMSLEDGRAYNEKLMAMSRGDVTPDRNIPVEYIMWDLWESMRAYDRESADEILEPTFEFMRAQTDPTRLKRMELKEYLEYRMVDVGAPFLSALMRFSMALRLSPEDLDLVRPVQCNFGKQLSVLNDIYSFEKELLASQNGHEGGFLCSAVSTLSEAAGISYESSRRILYALCREWELTHERLVQEVLAVKDNEAIRAYLKAFELQMSGNEEWSITTQRYRVSKG
;
A
#
# COMPACT_ATOMS: atom_id res chain seq x y z
N MET A 1 37.57 5.29 1.93
CA MET A 1 37.11 3.89 2.06
C MET A 1 36.03 3.69 1.01
N ALA A 2 36.23 2.76 0.07
CA ALA A 2 35.18 2.41 -0.89
C ALA A 2 33.96 1.86 -0.13
N PRO A 3 32.72 2.20 -0.51
CA PRO A 3 31.56 1.59 0.11
C PRO A 3 31.62 0.08 -0.14
N ILE A 4 31.46 -0.69 0.94
CA ILE A 4 31.35 -2.15 0.88
C ILE A 4 30.14 -2.42 -0.02
N MET A 5 30.38 -2.96 -1.22
CA MET A 5 29.34 -3.57 -2.03
C MET A 5 28.73 -4.67 -1.17
N TYR A 6 27.54 -4.42 -0.63
CA TYR A 6 26.74 -5.46 0.01
C TYR A 6 26.47 -6.53 -1.06
N ASP A 7 26.90 -7.76 -0.79
CA ASP A 7 26.50 -8.91 -1.61
C ASP A 7 24.98 -9.05 -1.51
N LEU A 8 24.30 -8.68 -2.60
CA LEU A 8 22.86 -8.81 -2.79
C LEU A 8 22.49 -10.30 -2.91
N GLY A 9 22.65 -11.04 -1.80
CA GLY A 9 22.34 -12.45 -1.66
C GLY A 9 20.86 -12.72 -1.86
N SER A 10 20.53 -13.59 -2.83
CA SER A 10 19.19 -14.04 -3.21
C SER A 10 18.10 -12.95 -3.28
N ALA A 11 18.00 -12.31 -4.44
CA ALA A 11 17.05 -11.25 -4.81
C ALA A 11 15.54 -11.62 -4.80
N ASN A 12 15.09 -12.49 -3.88
CA ASN A 12 13.70 -12.94 -3.82
C ASN A 12 13.19 -13.19 -2.38
N GLY A 13 13.99 -12.95 -1.33
CA GLY A 13 13.67 -13.51 -0.01
C GLY A 13 13.53 -15.04 -0.01
N LEU A 14 13.90 -15.74 -1.09
CA LEU A 14 13.87 -17.21 -1.20
C LEU A 14 14.89 -17.86 -0.25
N GLY A 15 15.86 -17.10 0.26
CA GLY A 15 16.76 -17.50 1.35
C GLY A 15 16.31 -17.06 2.74
N ILE A 16 15.22 -16.28 2.86
CA ILE A 16 14.65 -15.89 4.15
C ILE A 16 13.72 -17.00 4.58
N HIS A 17 14.06 -17.68 5.68
CA HIS A 17 13.14 -18.60 6.33
C HIS A 17 11.86 -17.84 6.68
N ARG A 18 10.75 -18.20 6.06
CA ARG A 18 9.43 -17.61 6.29
C ARG A 18 8.73 -18.41 7.38
N PRO A 19 8.53 -17.85 8.59
CA PRO A 19 7.64 -18.47 9.56
C PRO A 19 6.26 -18.66 8.94
N SER A 20 5.61 -19.81 9.18
CA SER A 20 4.28 -20.09 8.66
C SER A 20 3.26 -19.06 9.17
N SER A 21 2.45 -18.49 8.27
CA SER A 21 1.26 -17.75 8.67
C SER A 21 0.17 -18.72 9.12
N ARG A 22 -0.71 -18.27 10.00
CA ARG A 22 -1.94 -19.01 10.36
C ARG A 22 -3.10 -18.72 9.41
N TRP A 23 -2.94 -17.74 8.53
CA TRP A 23 -3.98 -17.27 7.64
C TRP A 23 -3.74 -17.75 6.21
N THR A 24 -4.81 -17.83 5.44
CA THR A 24 -4.77 -18.17 4.01
C THR A 24 -5.34 -17.00 3.24
N ALA A 25 -4.58 -16.50 2.26
CA ALA A 25 -5.05 -15.44 1.40
C ALA A 25 -6.24 -15.92 0.55
N GLU A 26 -7.21 -15.04 0.35
CA GLU A 26 -8.30 -15.22 -0.62
C GLU A 26 -8.08 -14.24 -1.78
N ILE A 27 -8.68 -14.51 -2.93
CA ILE A 27 -8.64 -13.61 -4.09
C ILE A 27 -10.06 -13.34 -4.58
N HIS A 28 -10.33 -12.10 -4.96
CA HIS A 28 -11.64 -11.72 -5.50
C HIS A 28 -12.01 -12.60 -6.70
N PRO A 29 -13.25 -13.13 -6.79
CA PRO A 29 -13.64 -14.10 -7.84
C PRO A 29 -13.55 -13.53 -9.26
N ARG A 30 -13.72 -12.21 -9.41
CA ARG A 30 -13.60 -11.51 -10.70
C ARG A 30 -12.19 -11.00 -11.02
N GLU A 31 -11.16 -11.45 -10.31
CA GLU A 31 -9.79 -10.92 -10.46
C GLU A 31 -9.33 -10.84 -11.91
N ARG A 32 -9.47 -11.93 -12.68
CA ARG A 32 -8.98 -11.97 -14.06
C ARG A 32 -9.65 -10.91 -14.94
N GLU A 33 -10.97 -10.80 -14.86
CA GLU A 33 -11.75 -9.86 -15.67
C GLU A 33 -11.39 -8.41 -15.33
N VAL A 34 -11.34 -8.08 -14.03
CA VAL A 34 -11.05 -6.73 -13.55
C VAL A 34 -9.58 -6.37 -13.79
N SER A 35 -8.67 -7.32 -13.67
CA SER A 35 -7.26 -7.14 -14.03
C SER A 35 -7.10 -6.79 -15.50
N ASP A 36 -7.78 -7.51 -16.40
CA ASP A 36 -7.73 -7.24 -17.83
C ASP A 36 -8.32 -5.85 -18.17
N GLU A 37 -9.47 -5.51 -17.56
CA GLU A 37 -10.12 -4.19 -17.73
C GLU A 37 -9.22 -3.04 -17.27
N VAL A 38 -8.73 -3.10 -16.03
CA VAL A 38 -7.95 -2.00 -15.44
C VAL A 38 -6.58 -1.89 -16.10
N ASN A 39 -5.90 -3.01 -16.38
CA ASN A 39 -4.63 -2.96 -17.12
C ASN A 39 -4.84 -2.38 -18.52
N GLY A 40 -5.89 -2.78 -19.23
CA GLY A 40 -6.23 -2.24 -20.55
C GLY A 40 -6.40 -0.73 -20.52
N TYR A 41 -7.17 -0.22 -19.56
CA TYR A 41 -7.38 1.22 -19.37
C TYR A 41 -6.06 1.98 -19.15
N PHE A 42 -5.21 1.54 -18.21
CA PHE A 42 -3.93 2.24 -17.98
C PHE A 42 -2.97 2.10 -19.17
N LEU A 43 -2.95 0.96 -19.87
CA LEU A 43 -2.15 0.80 -21.08
C LEU A 43 -2.60 1.73 -22.22
N GLU A 44 -3.88 2.09 -22.28
CA GLU A 44 -4.40 3.05 -23.25
C GLU A 44 -4.12 4.50 -22.85
N HIS A 45 -4.35 4.84 -21.57
CA HIS A 45 -4.38 6.23 -21.12
C HIS A 45 -3.09 6.72 -20.47
N TRP A 46 -2.33 5.86 -19.79
CA TRP A 46 -1.13 6.26 -19.05
C TRP A 46 0.08 6.41 -19.99
N PRO A 47 0.90 7.48 -19.83
CA PRO A 47 1.99 7.81 -20.74
C PRO A 47 3.25 7.00 -20.40
N PHE A 48 3.18 5.67 -20.55
CA PHE A 48 4.35 4.82 -20.34
C PHE A 48 5.49 5.21 -21.30
N PRO A 49 6.73 5.37 -20.81
CA PRO A 49 7.83 5.92 -21.63
C PRO A 49 8.27 4.98 -22.76
N ASN A 50 7.97 3.68 -22.66
CA ASN A 50 8.31 2.67 -23.67
C ASN A 50 7.60 1.34 -23.40
N GLU A 51 7.71 0.40 -24.34
CA GLU A 51 7.13 -0.94 -24.26
C GLU A 51 7.67 -1.77 -23.09
N LYS A 52 8.93 -1.56 -22.68
CA LYS A 52 9.50 -2.23 -21.50
C LYS A 52 8.77 -1.79 -20.22
N ALA A 53 8.47 -0.50 -20.07
CA ALA A 53 7.68 0.02 -18.95
C ALA A 53 6.25 -0.52 -18.95
N ARG A 54 5.59 -0.61 -20.12
CA ARG A 54 4.27 -1.22 -20.28
C ARG A 54 4.25 -2.68 -19.81
N LYS A 55 5.25 -3.47 -20.19
CA LYS A 55 5.41 -4.87 -19.74
C LYS A 55 5.68 -4.97 -18.24
N LYS A 56 6.52 -4.09 -17.68
CA LYS A 56 6.81 -4.04 -16.23
C LYS A 56 5.54 -3.71 -15.44
N PHE A 57 4.72 -2.79 -15.93
CA PHE A 57 3.44 -2.43 -15.33
C PHE A 57 2.51 -3.65 -15.21
N VAL A 58 2.25 -4.36 -16.33
CA VAL A 58 1.41 -5.57 -16.32
C VAL A 58 2.00 -6.64 -15.40
N ALA A 59 3.32 -6.86 -15.46
CA ALA A 59 4.02 -7.84 -14.63
C ALA A 59 3.99 -7.52 -13.12
N SER A 60 3.79 -6.25 -12.75
CA SER A 60 3.63 -5.84 -11.34
C SER A 60 2.29 -6.29 -10.75
N GLY A 61 1.27 -6.50 -11.60
CA GLY A 61 -0.01 -7.07 -11.19
C GLY A 61 -0.76 -6.22 -10.16
N PHE A 62 -0.83 -4.90 -10.33
CA PHE A 62 -1.51 -4.01 -9.37
C PHE A 62 -3.00 -4.33 -9.16
N PRO A 63 -3.80 -4.62 -10.19
CA PRO A 63 -5.19 -5.03 -9.96
C PRO A 63 -5.28 -6.38 -9.23
N ARG A 64 -4.35 -7.31 -9.50
CA ARG A 64 -4.25 -8.59 -8.78
C ARG A 64 -3.90 -8.39 -7.30
N ALA A 65 -2.99 -7.46 -6.98
CA ALA A 65 -2.70 -7.05 -5.60
C ALA A 65 -3.97 -6.58 -4.89
N THR A 66 -4.75 -5.75 -5.58
CA THR A 66 -6.03 -5.24 -5.09
C THR A 66 -7.03 -6.38 -4.87
N CYS A 67 -7.13 -7.33 -5.78
CA CYS A 67 -8.06 -8.46 -5.63
C CYS A 67 -7.67 -9.42 -4.50
N PHE A 68 -6.39 -9.54 -4.16
CA PHE A 68 -5.94 -10.27 -2.97
C PHE A 68 -6.24 -9.54 -1.67
N THR A 69 -6.13 -8.21 -1.66
CA THR A 69 -6.34 -7.39 -0.46
C THR A 69 -7.83 -7.10 -0.21
N PHE A 70 -8.65 -7.04 -1.26
CA PHE A 70 -10.09 -6.81 -1.17
C PHE A 70 -10.92 -7.99 -1.75
N PRO A 71 -10.70 -9.24 -1.31
CA PRO A 71 -11.34 -10.41 -1.91
C PRO A 71 -12.85 -10.48 -1.65
N ARG A 72 -13.34 -9.69 -0.69
CA ARG A 72 -14.77 -9.58 -0.30
C ARG A 72 -15.43 -8.28 -0.75
N ALA A 73 -14.75 -7.48 -1.58
CA ALA A 73 -15.38 -6.34 -2.24
C ALA A 73 -16.62 -6.79 -3.03
N LEU A 74 -17.56 -5.88 -3.21
CA LEU A 74 -18.69 -6.11 -4.10
C LEU A 74 -18.21 -6.13 -5.56
N ASP A 75 -18.80 -7.03 -6.35
CA ASP A 75 -18.44 -7.24 -7.75
C ASP A 75 -18.51 -5.96 -8.59
N ASP A 76 -19.43 -5.06 -8.28
CA ASP A 76 -19.66 -3.79 -8.96
C ASP A 76 -18.88 -2.61 -8.34
N ARG A 77 -18.05 -2.88 -7.30
CA ARG A 77 -17.19 -1.86 -6.67
C ARG A 77 -15.70 -2.14 -6.82
N ILE A 78 -15.28 -3.40 -6.99
CA ILE A 78 -13.87 -3.80 -7.02
C ILE A 78 -13.06 -3.07 -8.11
N HIS A 79 -13.66 -2.74 -9.25
CA HIS A 79 -12.96 -2.05 -10.34
C HIS A 79 -12.54 -0.62 -9.96
N PHE A 80 -13.31 0.10 -9.14
CA PHE A 80 -12.92 1.42 -8.62
C PHE A 80 -11.68 1.31 -7.73
N VAL A 81 -11.67 0.32 -6.83
CA VAL A 81 -10.56 0.05 -5.92
C VAL A 81 -9.30 -0.29 -6.72
N CYS A 82 -9.42 -1.17 -7.72
CA CYS A 82 -8.31 -1.55 -8.59
C CYS A 82 -7.75 -0.33 -9.34
N ARG A 83 -8.62 0.54 -9.88
CA ARG A 83 -8.19 1.76 -10.59
C ARG A 83 -7.47 2.74 -9.65
N LEU A 84 -8.01 2.96 -8.44
CA LEU A 84 -7.43 3.90 -7.48
C LEU A 84 -6.05 3.42 -7.01
N LEU A 85 -5.93 2.16 -6.58
CA LEU A 85 -4.64 1.63 -6.14
C LEU A 85 -3.62 1.55 -7.27
N THR A 86 -4.05 1.19 -8.49
CA THR A 86 -3.16 1.20 -9.65
C THR A 86 -2.63 2.60 -9.96
N LEU A 87 -3.49 3.62 -9.91
CA LEU A 87 -3.09 5.01 -10.07
C LEU A 87 -2.08 5.44 -9.00
N LEU A 88 -2.36 5.13 -7.74
CA LEU A 88 -1.51 5.52 -6.62
C LEU A 88 -0.15 4.81 -6.64
N PHE A 89 -0.07 3.55 -7.08
CA PHE A 89 1.21 2.88 -7.32
C PHE A 89 2.05 3.54 -8.43
N LEU A 90 1.39 4.02 -9.49
CA LEU A 90 2.07 4.72 -10.59
C LEU A 90 2.55 6.11 -10.16
N VAL A 91 1.76 6.81 -9.34
CA VAL A 91 2.15 8.09 -8.73
C VAL A 91 3.31 7.89 -7.75
N ASP A 92 3.25 6.86 -6.89
CA ASP A 92 4.32 6.47 -5.97
C ASP A 92 5.66 6.29 -6.70
N ASP A 93 5.67 5.53 -7.80
CA ASP A 93 6.87 5.35 -8.63
C ASP A 93 7.38 6.67 -9.26
N ILE A 94 6.51 7.64 -9.54
CA ILE A 94 6.93 8.96 -10.05
C ILE A 94 7.57 9.80 -8.93
N LEU A 95 7.02 9.74 -7.72
CA LEU A 95 7.51 10.51 -6.58
C LEU A 95 8.94 10.11 -6.18
N GLU A 96 9.34 8.86 -6.42
CA GLU A 96 10.71 8.36 -6.16
C GLU A 96 11.79 9.19 -6.89
N ASP A 97 11.46 9.76 -8.06
CA ASP A 97 12.39 10.54 -8.89
C ASP A 97 12.25 12.08 -8.68
N MET A 98 11.49 12.51 -7.66
CA MET A 98 11.24 13.92 -7.37
C MET A 98 11.96 14.40 -6.09
N SER A 99 12.13 15.72 -5.97
CA SER A 99 12.39 16.35 -4.66
C SER A 99 11.13 16.30 -3.79
N LEU A 100 11.25 16.47 -2.46
CA LEU A 100 10.06 16.52 -1.60
C LEU A 100 9.16 17.72 -1.93
N GLU A 101 9.76 18.84 -2.37
CA GLU A 101 9.01 20.04 -2.76
C GLU A 101 8.20 19.80 -4.04
N ASP A 102 8.82 19.26 -5.08
CA ASP A 102 8.15 18.95 -6.34
C ASP A 102 7.08 17.88 -6.15
N GLY A 103 7.39 16.83 -5.39
CA GLY A 103 6.44 15.76 -5.07
C GLY A 103 5.23 16.29 -4.30
N ARG A 104 5.43 17.22 -3.35
CA ARG A 104 4.33 17.86 -2.62
C ARG A 104 3.45 18.66 -3.56
N ALA A 105 4.04 19.50 -4.41
CA ALA A 105 3.29 20.31 -5.38
C ALA A 105 2.50 19.41 -6.36
N TYR A 106 3.11 18.30 -6.79
CA TYR A 106 2.46 17.29 -7.63
C TYR A 106 1.23 16.68 -6.94
N ASN A 107 1.40 16.20 -5.70
CA ASN A 107 0.31 15.62 -4.92
C ASN A 107 -0.80 16.65 -4.60
N GLU A 108 -0.47 17.88 -4.24
CA GLU A 108 -1.45 18.94 -3.97
C GLU A 108 -2.35 19.23 -5.17
N LYS A 109 -1.78 19.22 -6.38
CA LYS A 109 -2.56 19.37 -7.62
C LYS A 109 -3.54 18.22 -7.80
N LEU A 110 -3.09 16.97 -7.60
CA LEU A 110 -3.94 15.79 -7.71
C LEU A 110 -5.01 15.72 -6.62
N MET A 111 -4.71 16.16 -5.40
CA MET A 111 -5.68 16.25 -4.30
C MET A 111 -6.82 17.22 -4.65
N ALA A 112 -6.52 18.38 -5.25
CA ALA A 112 -7.53 19.33 -5.68
C ALA A 112 -8.46 18.76 -6.77
N MET A 113 -7.90 18.01 -7.72
CA MET A 113 -8.70 17.30 -8.75
C MET A 113 -9.55 16.19 -8.13
N SER A 114 -9.00 15.46 -7.17
CA SER A 114 -9.70 14.39 -6.45
C SER A 114 -10.96 14.92 -5.75
N ARG A 115 -10.92 16.13 -5.18
CA ARG A 115 -12.08 16.79 -4.55
C ARG A 115 -13.14 17.28 -5.55
N GLY A 116 -12.75 17.51 -6.80
CA GLY A 116 -13.61 18.20 -7.77
C GLY A 116 -13.39 19.73 -7.81
N ASP A 117 -12.38 20.26 -7.11
CA ASP A 117 -12.14 21.71 -6.99
C ASP A 117 -11.56 22.32 -8.26
N VAL A 118 -10.76 21.53 -9.00
CA VAL A 118 -10.02 21.95 -10.20
C VAL A 118 -10.20 20.93 -11.31
N THR A 119 -10.75 21.36 -12.44
CA THR A 119 -10.89 20.52 -13.63
C THR A 119 -9.53 20.14 -14.22
N PRO A 120 -9.36 18.90 -14.72
CA PRO A 120 -8.08 18.43 -15.24
C PRO A 120 -7.75 19.04 -16.60
N ASP A 121 -6.47 19.21 -16.90
CA ASP A 121 -6.04 19.33 -18.29
C ASP A 121 -6.19 17.96 -18.97
N ARG A 122 -7.06 17.88 -19.99
CA ARG A 122 -7.32 16.64 -20.73
C ARG A 122 -6.12 16.17 -21.58
N ASN A 123 -5.06 16.97 -21.70
CA ASN A 123 -3.80 16.58 -22.32
C ASN A 123 -2.80 15.98 -21.32
N ILE A 124 -3.08 16.02 -20.00
CA ILE A 124 -2.20 15.48 -18.96
C ILE A 124 -2.86 14.24 -18.35
N PRO A 125 -2.40 13.01 -18.68
CA PRO A 125 -3.06 11.77 -18.28
C PRO A 125 -3.38 11.60 -16.81
N VAL A 126 -2.40 11.83 -15.92
CA VAL A 126 -2.61 11.64 -14.49
C VAL A 126 -3.75 12.51 -13.95
N GLU A 127 -3.94 13.71 -14.51
CA GLU A 127 -4.96 14.65 -14.06
C GLU A 127 -6.35 14.16 -14.41
N TYR A 128 -6.58 13.80 -15.68
CA TYR A 128 -7.91 13.35 -16.09
C TYR A 128 -8.24 11.96 -15.55
N ILE A 129 -7.26 11.06 -15.39
CA ILE A 129 -7.47 9.75 -14.78
C ILE A 129 -7.88 9.93 -13.30
N MET A 130 -7.18 10.80 -12.55
CA MET A 130 -7.52 11.10 -11.17
C MET A 130 -8.93 11.70 -11.06
N TRP A 131 -9.22 12.73 -11.86
CA TRP A 131 -10.51 13.40 -11.86
C TRP A 131 -11.67 12.46 -12.21
N ASP A 132 -11.59 11.76 -13.36
CA ASP A 132 -12.68 10.92 -13.85
C ASP A 132 -12.95 9.74 -12.91
N LEU A 133 -11.91 9.18 -12.30
CA LEU A 133 -12.04 8.12 -11.30
C LEU A 133 -12.84 8.62 -10.09
N TRP A 134 -12.45 9.74 -9.48
CA TRP A 134 -13.14 10.26 -8.30
C TRP A 134 -14.57 10.72 -8.62
N GLU A 135 -14.81 11.33 -9.79
CA GLU A 135 -16.16 11.64 -10.25
C GLU A 135 -17.02 10.38 -10.40
N SER A 136 -16.46 9.31 -10.98
CA SER A 136 -17.19 8.05 -11.15
C SER A 136 -17.52 7.37 -9.82
N MET A 137 -16.59 7.40 -8.85
CA MET A 137 -16.83 6.89 -7.50
C MET A 137 -17.93 7.69 -6.78
N ARG A 138 -17.90 9.02 -6.88
CA ARG A 138 -18.95 9.89 -6.31
C ARG A 138 -20.31 9.69 -6.98
N ALA A 139 -20.33 9.53 -8.31
CA ALA A 139 -21.55 9.26 -9.05
C ALA A 139 -22.18 7.93 -8.64
N TYR A 140 -21.36 6.95 -8.25
CA TYR A 140 -21.81 5.63 -7.81
C TYR A 140 -22.26 5.63 -6.33
N ASP A 141 -21.45 6.14 -5.40
CA ASP A 141 -21.78 6.23 -3.96
C ASP A 141 -21.05 7.44 -3.34
N ARG A 142 -21.68 8.61 -3.42
CA ARG A 142 -21.09 9.89 -3.00
C ARG A 142 -20.64 9.90 -1.55
N GLU A 143 -21.49 9.46 -0.64
CA GLU A 143 -21.20 9.45 0.80
C GLU A 143 -19.95 8.62 1.09
N SER A 144 -19.89 7.39 0.56
CA SER A 144 -18.72 6.52 0.79
C SER A 144 -17.46 7.03 0.10
N ALA A 145 -17.59 7.59 -1.11
CA ALA A 145 -16.45 8.13 -1.86
C ALA A 145 -15.86 9.34 -1.12
N ASP A 146 -16.70 10.24 -0.62
CA ASP A 146 -16.25 11.43 0.10
C ASP A 146 -15.52 11.06 1.42
N GLU A 147 -15.91 9.96 2.08
CA GLU A 147 -15.22 9.44 3.27
C GLU A 147 -13.78 8.92 3.01
N ILE A 148 -13.43 8.60 1.76
CA ILE A 148 -12.09 8.10 1.40
C ILE A 148 -11.13 9.25 1.07
N LEU A 149 -11.64 10.44 0.76
CA LEU A 149 -10.82 11.58 0.29
C LEU A 149 -9.74 11.96 1.30
N GLU A 150 -10.12 12.30 2.55
CA GLU A 150 -9.13 12.76 3.53
C GLU A 150 -8.11 11.68 3.89
N PRO A 151 -8.47 10.41 4.14
CA PRO A 151 -7.47 9.35 4.32
C PRO A 151 -6.52 9.20 3.12
N THR A 152 -7.00 9.40 1.89
CA THR A 152 -6.14 9.41 0.69
C THR A 152 -5.17 10.59 0.73
N PHE A 153 -5.63 11.76 1.15
CA PHE A 153 -4.81 12.97 1.23
C PHE A 153 -3.76 12.89 2.34
N GLU A 154 -4.10 12.30 3.49
CA GLU A 154 -3.14 11.99 4.54
C GLU A 154 -2.01 11.09 4.02
N PHE A 155 -2.37 10.03 3.28
CA PHE A 155 -1.40 9.16 2.61
C PHE A 155 -0.51 9.93 1.62
N MET A 156 -1.10 10.73 0.71
CA MET A 156 -0.35 11.51 -0.28
C MET A 156 0.57 12.56 0.35
N ARG A 157 0.15 13.19 1.45
CA ARG A 157 1.01 14.12 2.21
C ARG A 157 2.15 13.38 2.89
N ALA A 158 1.89 12.20 3.47
CA ALA A 158 2.90 11.40 4.14
C ALA A 158 4.05 11.00 3.20
N GLN A 159 3.76 10.66 1.94
CA GLN A 159 4.77 10.30 0.93
C GLN A 159 5.83 11.39 0.68
N THR A 160 5.52 12.66 1.00
CA THR A 160 6.39 13.83 0.78
C THR A 160 6.75 14.56 2.08
N ASP A 161 6.51 13.90 3.23
CA ASP A 161 6.83 14.46 4.54
C ASP A 161 8.36 14.47 4.76
N PRO A 162 8.96 15.62 5.14
CA PRO A 162 10.39 15.70 5.46
C PRO A 162 10.87 14.76 6.56
N THR A 163 9.96 14.24 7.39
CA THR A 163 10.25 13.23 8.41
C THR A 163 10.84 11.95 7.82
N ARG A 164 10.53 11.64 6.55
CA ARG A 164 11.13 10.52 5.81
C ARG A 164 12.66 10.57 5.74
N LEU A 165 13.23 11.78 5.72
CA LEU A 165 14.67 11.99 5.62
C LEU A 165 15.38 11.94 6.97
N LYS A 166 14.63 11.84 8.08
CA LYS A 166 15.18 11.80 9.43
C LYS A 166 15.49 10.37 9.82
N ARG A 167 16.53 10.21 10.63
CA ARG A 167 16.77 8.95 11.33
C ARG A 167 15.74 8.80 12.44
N MET A 168 14.91 7.78 12.34
CA MET A 168 13.85 7.46 13.30
C MET A 168 14.23 6.22 14.13
N GLU A 169 13.76 6.18 15.38
CA GLU A 169 13.71 4.91 16.11
C GLU A 169 12.59 4.02 15.54
N LEU A 170 12.65 2.69 15.75
CA LEU A 170 11.67 1.77 15.17
C LEU A 170 10.22 2.11 15.54
N LYS A 171 9.97 2.59 16.76
CA LYS A 171 8.63 3.00 17.18
C LYS A 171 8.14 4.22 16.38
N GLU A 172 8.96 5.27 16.31
CA GLU A 172 8.67 6.49 15.57
C GLU A 172 8.48 6.19 14.08
N TYR A 173 9.34 5.32 13.52
CA TYR A 173 9.21 4.82 12.16
C TYR A 173 7.84 4.18 11.92
N LEU A 174 7.41 3.27 12.78
CA LEU A 174 6.12 2.59 12.61
C LEU A 174 4.94 3.57 12.74
N GLU A 175 5.01 4.56 13.61
CA GLU A 175 3.99 5.61 13.75
C GLU A 175 3.85 6.42 12.47
N TYR A 176 4.98 6.84 11.90
CA TYR A 176 5.04 7.51 10.61
C TYR A 176 4.55 6.62 9.45
N ARG A 177 5.11 5.40 9.36
CA ARG A 177 4.92 4.47 8.24
C ARG A 177 3.49 3.92 8.14
N MET A 178 2.72 3.91 9.23
CA MET A 178 1.31 3.53 9.18
C MET A 178 0.48 4.46 8.27
N VAL A 179 0.77 5.76 8.28
CA VAL A 179 0.09 6.73 7.40
C VAL A 179 0.64 6.63 5.99
N ASP A 180 1.96 6.54 5.86
CA ASP A 180 2.65 6.46 4.57
C ASP A 180 2.41 5.16 3.80
N VAL A 181 2.17 4.04 4.47
CA VAL A 181 1.72 2.80 3.81
C VAL A 181 0.23 2.88 3.42
N GLY A 182 -0.48 3.92 3.89
CA GLY A 182 -1.89 4.13 3.61
C GLY A 182 -2.82 3.29 4.46
N ALA A 183 -2.47 2.90 5.69
CA ALA A 183 -3.34 2.05 6.51
C ALA A 183 -4.73 2.69 6.78
N PRO A 184 -4.86 3.98 7.15
CA PRO A 184 -6.16 4.64 7.26
C PRO A 184 -6.92 4.68 5.93
N PHE A 185 -6.21 4.96 4.83
CA PHE A 185 -6.76 4.98 3.48
C PHE A 185 -7.34 3.63 3.06
N LEU A 186 -6.56 2.55 3.17
CA LEU A 186 -6.99 1.18 2.84
C LEU A 186 -8.16 0.73 3.72
N SER A 187 -8.19 1.19 4.97
CA SER A 187 -9.30 0.94 5.90
C SER A 187 -10.60 1.62 5.49
N ALA A 188 -10.54 2.85 4.94
CA ALA A 188 -11.69 3.55 4.39
C ALA A 188 -12.12 2.93 3.05
N LEU A 189 -11.17 2.62 2.19
CA LEU A 189 -11.41 1.98 0.89
C LEU A 189 -12.06 0.60 1.03
N MET A 190 -11.74 -0.14 2.09
CA MET A 190 -12.40 -1.39 2.47
C MET A 190 -13.88 -1.21 2.78
N ARG A 191 -14.24 -0.14 3.49
CA ARG A 191 -15.65 0.18 3.78
C ARG A 191 -16.41 0.53 2.50
N PHE A 192 -15.79 1.33 1.63
CA PHE A 192 -16.35 1.62 0.31
C PHE A 192 -16.57 0.34 -0.50
N SER A 193 -15.55 -0.50 -0.63
CA SER A 193 -15.59 -1.66 -1.52
C SER A 193 -16.62 -2.72 -1.09
N MET A 194 -16.84 -2.86 0.22
CA MET A 194 -17.78 -3.81 0.81
C MET A 194 -19.14 -3.18 1.16
N ALA A 195 -19.35 -1.89 0.86
CA ALA A 195 -20.51 -1.10 1.28
C ALA A 195 -20.80 -1.16 2.80
N LEU A 196 -19.74 -1.23 3.62
CA LEU A 196 -19.87 -1.27 5.08
C LEU A 196 -20.10 0.14 5.64
N ARG A 197 -21.10 0.28 6.50
CA ARG A 197 -21.37 1.51 7.27
C ARG A 197 -21.05 1.26 8.74
N LEU A 198 -20.08 2.00 9.25
CA LEU A 198 -19.64 1.93 10.65
C LEU A 198 -19.82 3.33 11.26
N SER A 199 -20.37 3.37 12.47
CA SER A 199 -20.47 4.64 13.22
C SER A 199 -19.09 5.13 13.67
N PRO A 200 -18.92 6.42 14.01
CA PRO A 200 -17.69 6.91 14.62
C PRO A 200 -17.27 6.10 15.86
N GLU A 201 -18.24 5.68 16.68
CA GLU A 201 -17.99 4.85 17.86
C GLU A 201 -17.48 3.44 17.48
N ASP A 202 -17.97 2.88 16.37
CA ASP A 202 -17.47 1.62 15.82
C ASP A 202 -16.05 1.75 15.30
N LEU A 203 -15.74 2.85 14.60
CA LEU A 203 -14.40 3.14 14.09
C LEU A 203 -13.41 3.34 15.24
N ASP A 204 -13.83 3.99 16.33
CA ASP A 204 -13.03 4.14 17.53
C ASP A 204 -12.80 2.79 18.23
N LEU A 205 -13.82 1.94 18.30
CA LEU A 205 -13.72 0.60 18.88
C LEU A 205 -12.72 -0.28 18.14
N VAL A 206 -12.71 -0.25 16.80
CA VAL A 206 -11.81 -1.07 15.96
C VAL A 206 -10.41 -0.47 15.77
N ARG A 207 -10.17 0.78 16.21
CA ARG A 207 -8.91 1.49 16.05
C ARG A 207 -7.67 0.69 16.50
N PRO A 208 -7.66 -0.04 17.64
CA PRO A 208 -6.52 -0.87 18.01
C PRO A 208 -6.19 -1.95 16.97
N VAL A 209 -7.21 -2.54 16.34
CA VAL A 209 -7.06 -3.54 15.28
C VAL A 209 -6.45 -2.89 14.03
N GLN A 210 -6.95 -1.71 13.65
CA GLN A 210 -6.41 -0.92 12.53
C GLN A 210 -4.94 -0.56 12.74
N CYS A 211 -4.55 -0.11 13.94
CA CYS A 211 -3.16 0.20 14.24
C CYS A 211 -2.24 -1.03 14.17
N ASN A 212 -2.72 -2.20 14.60
CA ASN A 212 -1.98 -3.44 14.46
C ASN A 212 -1.83 -3.86 12.99
N PHE A 213 -2.92 -3.74 12.22
CA PHE A 213 -2.92 -3.95 10.76
C PHE A 213 -1.89 -3.06 10.07
N GLY A 214 -1.87 -1.76 10.37
CA GLY A 214 -0.93 -0.82 9.76
C GLY A 214 0.53 -1.23 9.98
N LYS A 215 0.90 -1.62 11.21
CA LYS A 215 2.27 -2.09 11.51
C LYS A 215 2.67 -3.31 10.71
N GLN A 216 1.79 -4.32 10.65
CA GLN A 216 2.06 -5.54 9.91
C GLN A 216 2.20 -5.25 8.41
N LEU A 217 1.28 -4.46 7.86
CA LEU A 217 1.30 -4.09 6.44
C LEU A 217 2.59 -3.34 6.07
N SER A 218 2.97 -2.33 6.86
CA SER A 218 4.20 -1.55 6.70
C SER A 218 5.43 -2.45 6.65
N VAL A 219 5.63 -3.25 7.71
CA VAL A 219 6.85 -4.06 7.83
C VAL A 219 6.91 -5.16 6.79
N LEU A 220 5.77 -5.79 6.47
CA LEU A 220 5.75 -6.83 5.46
C LEU A 220 6.07 -6.26 4.07
N ASN A 221 5.53 -5.07 3.75
CA ASN A 221 5.89 -4.35 2.53
C ASN A 221 7.40 -4.11 2.50
N ASP A 222 7.95 -3.49 3.54
CA ASP A 222 9.37 -3.15 3.66
C ASP A 222 10.29 -4.38 3.51
N ILE A 223 9.91 -5.56 4.03
CA ILE A 223 10.69 -6.79 3.88
C ILE A 223 10.87 -7.18 2.40
N TYR A 224 9.79 -7.08 1.62
CA TYR A 224 9.75 -7.50 0.22
C TYR A 224 10.18 -6.41 -0.75
N SER A 225 9.90 -5.15 -0.47
CA SER A 225 10.26 -4.01 -1.30
C SER A 225 11.71 -3.55 -1.10
N PHE A 226 12.39 -4.01 -0.04
CA PHE A 226 13.70 -3.51 0.37
C PHE A 226 14.72 -3.39 -0.77
N GLU A 227 14.91 -4.42 -1.58
CA GLU A 227 15.88 -4.37 -2.69
C GLU A 227 15.51 -3.35 -3.76
N LYS A 228 14.21 -3.19 -4.05
CA LYS A 228 13.71 -2.17 -4.99
C LYS A 228 14.02 -0.78 -4.45
N GLU A 229 13.68 -0.53 -3.18
CA GLU A 229 13.87 0.76 -2.52
C GLU A 229 15.36 1.10 -2.33
N LEU A 230 16.19 0.12 -1.98
CA LEU A 230 17.64 0.30 -1.86
C LEU A 230 18.29 0.65 -3.20
N LEU A 231 17.75 0.15 -4.31
CA LEU A 231 18.19 0.54 -5.65
C LEU A 231 17.72 1.96 -5.98
N ALA A 232 16.46 2.30 -5.70
CA ALA A 232 15.91 3.64 -5.93
C ALA A 232 16.70 4.72 -5.15
N SER A 233 17.10 4.42 -3.91
CA SER A 233 17.86 5.36 -3.07
C SER A 233 19.25 5.70 -3.61
N GLN A 234 19.77 4.94 -4.58
CA GLN A 234 21.06 5.21 -5.21
C GLN A 234 20.97 6.30 -6.29
N ASN A 235 19.76 6.67 -6.73
CA ASN A 235 19.55 7.71 -7.75
C ASN A 235 19.78 9.13 -7.22
N GLY A 236 19.79 9.33 -5.90
CA GLY A 236 20.11 10.61 -5.25
C GLY A 236 18.95 11.61 -5.15
N HIS A 237 17.74 11.25 -5.57
CA HIS A 237 16.52 12.04 -5.36
C HIS A 237 15.99 11.85 -3.92
N GLU A 238 15.45 12.92 -3.33
CA GLU A 238 14.91 12.87 -1.96
C GLU A 238 13.70 11.95 -1.85
N GLY A 239 12.85 11.88 -2.88
CA GLY A 239 11.69 10.99 -2.92
C GLY A 239 12.07 9.50 -2.87
N GLY A 240 13.24 9.14 -3.40
CA GLY A 240 13.80 7.79 -3.36
C GLY A 240 14.57 7.46 -2.08
N PHE A 241 14.56 8.32 -1.05
CA PHE A 241 15.31 8.08 0.19
C PHE A 241 14.89 6.75 0.87
N LEU A 242 15.88 5.97 1.32
CA LEU A 242 15.65 4.67 1.95
C LEU A 242 15.05 4.82 3.37
N CYS A 243 13.73 4.76 3.45
CA CYS A 243 12.96 4.87 4.69
C CYS A 243 12.19 3.55 4.97
N SER A 244 12.89 2.55 5.52
CA SER A 244 12.40 1.18 5.66
C SER A 244 12.64 0.63 7.07
N ALA A 245 11.70 -0.15 7.62
CA ALA A 245 11.90 -0.85 8.89
C ALA A 245 13.17 -1.74 8.86
N VAL A 246 13.52 -2.28 7.68
CA VAL A 246 14.69 -3.14 7.49
C VAL A 246 15.98 -2.38 7.77
N SER A 247 16.14 -1.18 7.20
CA SER A 247 17.32 -0.33 7.45
C SER A 247 17.30 0.23 8.87
N THR A 248 16.16 0.70 9.36
CA THR A 248 16.01 1.21 10.74
C THR A 248 16.46 0.19 11.78
N LEU A 249 15.96 -1.05 11.72
CA LEU A 249 16.35 -2.08 12.68
C LEU A 249 17.81 -2.55 12.50
N SER A 250 18.27 -2.65 11.25
CA SER A 250 19.66 -3.01 10.95
C SER A 250 20.65 -2.03 11.58
N GLU A 251 20.42 -0.73 11.42
CA GLU A 251 21.25 0.32 12.01
C GLU A 251 21.16 0.36 13.53
N ALA A 252 19.96 0.22 14.09
CA ALA A 252 19.74 0.28 15.54
C ALA A 252 20.41 -0.89 16.28
N ALA A 253 20.38 -2.09 15.70
CA ALA A 253 20.92 -3.30 16.31
C ALA A 253 22.35 -3.67 15.85
N GLY A 254 22.91 -2.96 14.86
CA GLY A 254 24.23 -3.29 14.29
C GLY A 254 24.27 -4.66 13.59
N ILE A 255 23.16 -5.05 12.95
CA ILE A 255 22.99 -6.34 12.27
C ILE A 255 22.83 -6.16 10.76
N SER A 256 23.02 -7.22 9.98
CA SER A 256 22.77 -7.17 8.52
C SER A 256 21.29 -6.99 8.19
N TYR A 257 21.00 -6.45 7.00
CA TYR A 257 19.64 -6.36 6.45
C TYR A 257 18.94 -7.72 6.42
N GLU A 258 19.65 -8.81 6.10
CA GLU A 258 19.11 -10.16 6.16
C GLU A 258 18.62 -10.58 7.55
N SER A 259 19.40 -10.26 8.59
CA SER A 259 19.02 -10.54 9.97
C SER A 259 17.87 -9.67 10.42
N SER A 260 17.87 -8.38 10.03
CA SER A 260 16.78 -7.45 10.26
C SER A 260 15.46 -7.98 9.67
N ARG A 261 15.46 -8.40 8.40
CA ARG A 261 14.28 -9.00 7.74
C ARG A 261 13.76 -10.24 8.46
N ARG A 262 14.63 -11.16 8.89
CA ARG A 262 14.21 -12.36 9.65
C ARG A 262 13.52 -12.00 10.97
N ILE A 263 14.04 -11.02 11.70
CA ILE A 263 13.45 -10.56 12.96
C ILE A 263 12.10 -9.87 12.71
N LEU A 264 12.05 -8.99 11.72
CA LEU A 264 10.82 -8.28 11.33
C LEU A 264 9.73 -9.25 10.86
N TYR A 265 10.10 -10.31 10.13
CA TYR A 265 9.14 -11.34 9.72
C TYR A 265 8.54 -12.08 10.92
N ALA A 266 9.36 -12.42 11.93
CA ALA A 266 8.86 -13.00 13.16
C ALA A 266 7.89 -12.03 13.88
N LEU A 267 8.20 -10.74 13.89
CA LEU A 267 7.32 -9.71 14.44
C LEU A 267 5.98 -9.61 13.68
N CYS A 268 5.99 -9.77 12.35
CA CYS A 268 4.75 -9.87 11.57
C CYS A 268 3.84 -11.01 12.06
N ARG A 269 4.39 -12.16 12.44
CA ARG A 269 3.60 -13.26 13.01
C ARG A 269 3.07 -12.96 14.41
N GLU A 270 3.84 -12.26 15.23
CA GLU A 270 3.33 -11.78 16.53
C GLU A 270 2.18 -10.78 16.37
N TRP A 271 2.18 -9.98 15.30
CA TRP A 271 1.04 -9.12 14.97
C TRP A 271 -0.17 -9.89 14.44
N GLU A 272 -0.01 -11.08 13.85
CA GLU A 272 -1.15 -11.96 13.55
C GLU A 272 -1.83 -12.45 14.84
N LEU A 273 -1.04 -12.90 15.81
CA LEU A 273 -1.56 -13.32 17.13
C LEU A 273 -2.20 -12.15 17.87
N THR A 274 -1.58 -10.98 17.79
CA THR A 274 -2.13 -9.74 18.37
C THR A 274 -3.45 -9.37 17.70
N HIS A 275 -3.56 -9.51 16.38
CA HIS A 275 -4.80 -9.28 15.64
C HIS A 275 -5.92 -10.18 16.16
N GLU A 276 -5.69 -11.50 16.24
CA GLU A 276 -6.69 -12.45 16.74
C GLU A 276 -7.19 -12.06 18.14
N ARG A 277 -6.27 -11.70 19.04
CA ARG A 277 -6.62 -11.24 20.40
C ARG A 277 -7.47 -9.96 20.37
N LEU A 278 -7.03 -8.94 19.63
CA LEU A 278 -7.75 -7.66 19.54
C LEU A 278 -9.14 -7.82 18.91
N VAL A 279 -9.29 -8.71 17.92
CA VAL A 279 -10.59 -9.06 17.34
C VAL A 279 -11.52 -9.63 18.41
N GLN A 280 -11.05 -10.55 19.25
CA GLN A 280 -11.88 -11.08 20.35
C GLN A 280 -12.28 -9.99 21.36
N GLU A 281 -11.38 -9.06 21.67
CA GLU A 281 -11.66 -7.94 22.57
C GLU A 281 -12.73 -7.00 22.01
N VAL A 282 -12.69 -6.69 20.71
CA VAL A 282 -13.72 -5.88 20.05
C VAL A 282 -15.06 -6.61 20.04
N LEU A 283 -15.08 -7.89 19.66
CA LEU A 283 -16.31 -8.68 19.58
C LEU A 283 -16.93 -8.92 20.96
N ALA A 284 -16.13 -8.94 22.04
CA ALA A 284 -16.67 -8.97 23.40
C ALA A 284 -17.45 -7.70 23.77
N VAL A 285 -17.15 -6.56 23.14
CA VAL A 285 -17.84 -5.27 23.35
C VAL A 285 -19.02 -5.12 22.39
N LYS A 286 -18.81 -5.37 21.09
CA LYS A 286 -19.85 -5.23 20.07
C LYS A 286 -19.65 -6.26 18.97
N ASP A 287 -20.61 -7.18 18.90
CA ASP A 287 -20.60 -8.28 17.95
C ASP A 287 -21.79 -8.20 16.99
N ASN A 288 -21.58 -7.62 15.81
CA ASN A 288 -22.57 -7.60 14.74
C ASN A 288 -21.90 -7.92 13.39
N GLU A 289 -22.73 -8.12 12.36
CA GLU A 289 -22.26 -8.52 11.03
C GLU A 289 -21.27 -7.52 10.41
N ALA A 290 -21.53 -6.22 10.52
CA ALA A 290 -20.66 -5.19 9.96
C ALA A 290 -19.29 -5.15 10.65
N ILE A 291 -19.25 -5.24 11.98
CA ILE A 291 -18.00 -5.32 12.75
C ILE A 291 -17.24 -6.60 12.40
N ARG A 292 -17.89 -7.76 12.40
CA ARG A 292 -17.25 -9.03 12.02
C ARG A 292 -16.66 -8.98 10.61
N ALA A 293 -17.41 -8.45 9.65
CA ALA A 293 -16.95 -8.31 8.27
C ALA A 293 -15.74 -7.37 8.17
N TYR A 294 -15.77 -6.23 8.87
CA TYR A 294 -14.68 -5.26 8.87
C TYR A 294 -13.40 -5.81 9.52
N LEU A 295 -13.53 -6.50 10.66
CA LEU A 295 -12.41 -7.14 11.34
C LEU A 295 -11.78 -8.25 10.49
N LYS A 296 -12.59 -9.10 9.86
CA LYS A 296 -12.11 -10.16 8.97
C LYS A 296 -11.40 -9.60 7.74
N ALA A 297 -11.87 -8.48 7.23
CA ALA A 297 -11.28 -7.88 6.04
C ALA A 297 -9.85 -7.33 6.30
N PHE A 298 -9.49 -6.95 7.53
CA PHE A 298 -8.08 -6.68 7.89
C PHE A 298 -7.19 -7.93 7.79
N GLU A 299 -7.66 -9.08 8.26
CA GLU A 299 -6.96 -10.37 8.13
C GLU A 299 -6.68 -10.72 6.66
N LEU A 300 -7.70 -10.53 5.82
CA LEU A 300 -7.63 -10.78 4.37
C LEU A 300 -6.68 -9.80 3.68
N GLN A 301 -6.65 -8.52 4.10
CA GLN A 301 -5.67 -7.57 3.58
C GLN A 301 -4.23 -7.95 3.94
N MET A 302 -3.96 -8.33 5.18
CA MET A 302 -2.60 -8.70 5.61
C MET A 302 -2.10 -9.96 4.88
N SER A 303 -2.93 -11.00 4.81
CA SER A 303 -2.59 -12.25 4.11
C SER A 303 -2.51 -12.06 2.59
N GLY A 304 -3.43 -11.30 2.00
CA GLY A 304 -3.42 -10.96 0.58
C GLY A 304 -2.22 -10.11 0.17
N ASN A 305 -1.81 -9.14 0.99
CA ASN A 305 -0.59 -8.36 0.78
C ASN A 305 0.65 -9.26 0.78
N GLU A 306 0.73 -10.23 1.70
CA GLU A 306 1.82 -11.20 1.72
C GLU A 306 1.89 -12.02 0.44
N GLU A 307 0.76 -12.60 0.02
CA GLU A 307 0.67 -13.46 -1.17
C GLU A 307 1.07 -12.71 -2.45
N TRP A 308 0.60 -11.46 -2.59
CA TRP A 308 1.03 -10.62 -3.70
C TRP A 308 2.51 -10.25 -3.62
N SER A 309 3.01 -9.85 -2.44
CA SER A 309 4.41 -9.44 -2.26
C SER A 309 5.39 -10.57 -2.56
N ILE A 310 5.03 -11.82 -2.25
CA ILE A 310 5.80 -13.02 -2.61
C ILE A 310 5.88 -13.23 -4.12
N THR A 311 4.77 -12.96 -4.83
CA THR A 311 4.60 -13.42 -6.21
C THR A 311 4.84 -12.34 -7.27
N THR A 312 4.76 -11.06 -6.90
CA THR A 312 4.88 -9.93 -7.82
C THR A 312 6.26 -9.83 -8.47
N GLN A 313 6.31 -9.37 -9.73
CA GLN A 313 7.57 -9.00 -10.37
C GLN A 313 8.05 -7.60 -9.94
N ARG A 314 7.20 -6.79 -9.28
CA ARG A 314 7.54 -5.44 -8.82
C ARG A 314 8.75 -5.43 -7.89
N TYR A 315 8.81 -6.41 -6.99
CA TYR A 315 9.87 -6.54 -5.99
C TYR A 315 11.07 -7.37 -6.46
N ARG A 316 11.03 -7.90 -7.68
CA ARG A 316 12.15 -8.67 -8.23
C ARG A 316 13.13 -7.73 -8.91
N VAL A 317 14.27 -7.53 -8.27
CA VAL A 317 15.40 -6.81 -8.86
C VAL A 317 16.31 -7.83 -9.55
N SER A 318 16.32 -7.84 -10.87
CA SER A 318 17.33 -8.60 -11.64
C SER A 318 18.70 -7.94 -11.47
N LYS A 319 19.73 -8.72 -11.10
CA LYS A 319 21.13 -8.30 -11.29
C LYS A 319 21.33 -8.07 -12.79
N GLY A 320 21.68 -6.84 -13.16
CA GLY A 320 22.05 -6.48 -14.54
C GLY A 320 23.26 -7.23 -15.02
#